data_AF-A0A534SRQ8-F1
#
_entry.id   AF-A0A534SRQ8-F1
#
_cell.length_a   1.000
_cell.length_b   1.000
_cell.length_c   1.000
_cell.angle_alpha   90.00
_cell.angle_beta   90.00
_cell.angle_gamma   90.00
#
_symmetry.space_group_name_H-M   'P 1'
#
loop_
_entity.id
_entity.type
_entity.pdbx_description
1 polymer ?
#
loop_
_entity_poly.entity_id
_entity_poly.type
_entity_poly.pdbx_seq_one_letter_code
_entity_poly.pdbx_strand_id
1 'polypeptide(L)'
;MEVANPASYVEQSLKIEENKRRKREGIVILVTALMVAALIFFEVQLPDVAPEYSLGSNIVFFLLINVNIILLGLLVFLVVRNLVKLVVEHKRRMLGSRLQARLVLAFVAMVLVPSVLLFMIAGGLLRRSFDRWFDSKVESALQGSLEIGQTYYQNSANNALFYARQLSQRITAEGLAEQPRLTELKKFVEAKQREYNLGTVELFSPDGQPFVVAFNQQVPTGVTIKPESEFLNRALRGLEVTRTQAFGDGDVIRGGVPIYARDRRILGVVVVDYYVPKSISKRAI
;
A
#
# COMPACT_ATOMS: atom_id res chain seq x y z
N MET A 1 37.51 78.26 -23.58
CA MET A 1 36.59 77.27 -24.20
C MET A 1 37.42 76.06 -24.54
N GLU A 2 37.37 75.05 -23.67
CA GLU A 2 38.18 73.83 -23.77
C GLU A 2 37.53 72.90 -24.81
N VAL A 3 38.25 72.66 -25.91
CA VAL A 3 37.75 71.89 -27.05
C VAL A 3 37.70 70.43 -26.65
N ALA A 4 36.49 69.92 -26.39
CA ALA A 4 36.28 68.54 -25.98
C ALA A 4 36.76 67.59 -27.10
N ASN A 5 37.77 66.78 -26.78
CA ASN A 5 38.44 65.89 -27.72
C ASN A 5 37.47 64.77 -28.19
N PRO A 6 37.14 64.67 -29.49
CA PRO A 6 36.19 63.69 -30.01
C PRO A 6 36.65 62.23 -29.80
N ALA A 7 37.94 61.98 -29.57
CA ALA A 7 38.46 60.63 -29.30
C ALA A 7 38.01 60.06 -27.95
N SER A 8 37.82 60.90 -26.92
CA SER A 8 37.41 60.44 -25.58
C SER A 8 35.95 59.97 -25.53
N TYR A 9 35.08 60.59 -26.33
CA TYR A 9 33.67 60.20 -26.48
C TYR A 9 33.52 58.85 -27.18
N VAL A 10 34.35 58.57 -28.18
CA VAL A 10 34.35 57.28 -28.89
C VAL A 10 34.84 56.16 -27.97
N GLU A 11 35.94 56.36 -27.22
CA GLU A 11 36.40 55.39 -26.23
C GLU A 11 35.38 55.12 -25.12
N GLN A 12 34.70 56.15 -24.60
CA GLN A 12 33.67 55.98 -23.59
C GLN A 12 32.47 55.18 -24.13
N SER A 13 32.02 55.49 -25.36
CA SER A 13 30.89 54.77 -25.98
C SER A 13 31.19 53.28 -26.20
N LEU A 14 32.40 52.94 -26.67
CA LEU A 14 32.86 51.56 -26.86
C LEU A 14 32.96 50.79 -25.54
N LYS A 15 33.49 51.41 -24.48
CA LYS A 15 33.58 50.82 -23.13
C LYS A 15 32.20 50.57 -22.50
N ILE A 16 31.23 51.47 -22.71
CA ILE A 16 29.85 51.31 -22.19
C ILE A 16 29.14 50.15 -22.89
N GLU A 17 29.33 49.98 -24.20
CA GLU A 17 28.74 48.88 -24.96
C GLU A 17 29.37 47.51 -24.63
N GLU A 18 30.68 47.48 -24.37
CA GLU A 18 31.37 46.27 -23.92
C GLU A 18 30.93 45.84 -22.51
N ASN A 19 30.75 46.80 -21.59
CA ASN A 19 30.26 46.51 -20.23
C ASN A 19 28.80 46.02 -20.21
N LYS A 20 27.93 46.55 -21.08
CA LYS A 20 26.57 46.02 -21.26
C LYS A 20 26.56 44.58 -21.78
N ARG A 21 27.52 44.22 -22.64
CA ARG A 21 27.68 42.87 -23.19
C ARG A 21 28.10 41.86 -22.12
N ARG A 22 29.13 42.18 -21.33
CA ARG A 22 29.60 41.33 -20.23
C ARG A 22 28.53 41.15 -19.14
N LYS A 23 27.74 42.19 -18.85
CA LYS A 23 26.63 42.09 -17.89
C LYS A 23 25.51 41.15 -18.37
N ARG A 24 25.11 41.20 -19.64
CA ARG A 24 24.06 40.31 -20.17
C ARG A 24 24.49 38.85 -20.24
N GLU A 25 25.70 38.60 -20.72
CA GLU A 25 26.27 37.25 -20.75
C GLU A 25 26.46 36.70 -19.33
N GLY A 26 26.95 37.53 -18.41
CA GLY A 26 27.07 37.20 -16.98
C GLY A 26 25.73 36.88 -16.31
N ILE A 27 24.66 37.63 -16.60
CA ILE A 27 23.32 37.39 -16.05
C ILE A 27 22.78 36.05 -16.52
N VAL A 28 22.92 35.70 -17.81
CA VAL A 28 22.40 34.41 -18.28
C VAL A 28 23.22 33.24 -17.75
N ILE A 29 24.54 33.39 -17.64
CA ILE A 29 25.39 32.40 -16.96
C ILE A 29 24.94 32.23 -15.51
N LEU A 30 24.68 33.32 -14.79
CA LEU A 30 24.22 33.29 -13.40
C LEU A 30 22.85 32.63 -13.25
N VAL A 31 21.87 32.99 -14.09
CA VAL A 31 20.52 32.42 -14.06
C VAL A 31 20.56 30.93 -14.39
N THR A 32 21.37 30.53 -15.37
CA THR A 32 21.50 29.11 -15.74
C THR A 32 22.24 28.33 -14.66
N ALA A 33 23.28 28.90 -14.05
CA ALA A 33 23.98 28.29 -12.91
C ALA A 33 23.07 28.16 -11.68
N LEU A 34 22.23 29.17 -11.41
CA LEU A 34 21.21 29.10 -10.36
C LEU A 34 20.15 28.04 -10.65
N MET A 35 19.72 27.89 -11.91
CA MET A 35 18.77 26.85 -12.30
C MET A 35 19.37 25.44 -12.11
N VAL A 36 20.64 25.25 -12.48
CA VAL A 36 21.36 24.00 -12.24
C VAL A 36 21.53 23.74 -10.74
N ALA A 37 21.88 24.76 -9.95
CA ALA A 37 22.00 24.65 -8.51
C ALA A 37 20.64 24.34 -7.84
N ALA A 38 19.54 24.91 -8.33
CA ALA A 38 18.19 24.63 -7.84
C ALA A 38 17.77 23.18 -8.15
N LEU A 39 18.13 22.65 -9.32
CA LEU A 39 17.91 21.23 -9.65
C LEU A 39 18.69 20.31 -8.71
N ILE A 40 19.98 20.60 -8.47
CA ILE A 40 20.82 19.86 -7.51
C ILE A 40 20.23 19.94 -6.09
N PHE A 41 19.77 21.12 -5.68
CA PHE A 41 19.18 21.32 -4.35
C PHE A 41 17.86 20.55 -4.18
N PHE A 42 16.98 20.60 -5.18
CA PHE A 42 15.71 19.87 -5.16
C PHE A 42 15.95 18.36 -5.09
N GLU A 43 17.01 17.87 -5.71
CA GLU A 43 17.42 16.47 -5.66
C GLU A 43 17.90 16.03 -4.27
N VAL A 44 18.73 16.84 -3.59
CA VAL A 44 19.15 16.55 -2.20
C VAL A 44 17.96 16.54 -1.23
N GLN A 45 16.88 17.25 -1.55
CA GLN A 45 15.69 17.35 -0.72
C GLN A 45 14.64 16.25 -1.02
N LEU A 46 14.78 15.47 -2.10
CA LEU A 46 13.89 14.35 -2.37
C LEU A 46 14.09 13.29 -1.28
N PRO A 47 13.02 12.85 -0.59
CA PRO A 47 13.12 11.81 0.43
C PRO A 47 13.71 10.53 -0.16
N ASP A 48 14.63 9.89 0.56
CA ASP A 48 15.09 8.54 0.26
C ASP A 48 13.89 7.61 0.16
N VAL A 49 13.45 7.32 -1.07
CA VAL A 49 12.46 6.29 -1.36
C VAL A 49 13.13 4.94 -1.19
N ALA A 50 13.32 4.50 0.05
CA ALA A 50 13.58 3.10 0.37
C ALA A 50 12.32 2.51 1.00
N PRO A 51 11.94 1.30 0.57
CA PRO A 51 12.50 0.15 1.26
C PRO A 51 12.87 -1.03 0.34
N GLU A 52 13.93 -1.74 0.76
CA GLU A 52 14.31 -3.10 0.38
C GLU A 52 14.66 -3.33 -1.09
N TYR A 53 15.95 -3.40 -1.44
CA TYR A 53 16.58 -4.40 -2.33
C TYR A 53 18.05 -4.00 -2.56
N SER A 54 18.97 -4.97 -2.37
CA SER A 54 20.42 -4.97 -2.68
C SER A 54 21.16 -3.62 -2.68
N LEU A 55 21.98 -3.38 -1.64
CA LEU A 55 22.87 -2.23 -1.48
C LEU A 55 23.71 -1.90 -2.74
N GLY A 56 24.05 -2.90 -3.58
CA GLY A 56 24.79 -2.68 -4.82
C GLY A 56 23.99 -2.03 -5.96
N SER A 57 22.68 -2.28 -6.05
CA SER A 57 21.83 -1.72 -7.11
C SER A 57 21.42 -0.27 -6.83
N ASN A 58 21.23 0.07 -5.56
CA ASN A 58 20.81 1.41 -5.15
C ASN A 58 21.92 2.45 -5.32
N ILE A 59 23.18 2.11 -5.02
CA ILE A 59 24.31 3.02 -5.20
C ILE A 59 24.54 3.32 -6.69
N VAL A 60 24.45 2.30 -7.55
CA VAL A 60 24.62 2.48 -9.00
C VAL A 60 23.48 3.29 -9.60
N PHE A 61 22.23 3.04 -9.20
CA PHE A 61 21.07 3.79 -9.67
C PHE A 61 21.08 5.25 -9.20
N PHE A 62 21.41 5.48 -7.92
CA PHE A 62 21.60 6.82 -7.36
C PHE A 62 22.71 7.57 -8.09
N LEU A 63 23.87 6.93 -8.30
CA LEU A 63 25.00 7.53 -9.01
C LEU A 63 24.66 7.81 -10.49
N LEU A 64 23.95 6.90 -11.16
CA LEU A 64 23.48 7.11 -12.54
C LEU A 64 22.53 8.30 -12.66
N ILE A 65 21.56 8.43 -11.75
CA ILE A 65 20.63 9.57 -11.73
C ILE A 65 21.40 10.87 -11.52
N ASN A 66 22.26 10.93 -10.49
CA ASN A 66 23.05 12.11 -10.19
C ASN A 66 23.94 12.51 -11.37
N VAL A 67 24.66 11.54 -11.97
CA VAL A 67 25.50 11.78 -13.15
C VAL A 67 24.66 12.26 -14.32
N ASN A 68 23.50 11.65 -14.57
CA ASN A 68 22.63 12.03 -15.68
C ASN A 68 22.10 13.47 -15.50
N ILE A 69 21.70 13.85 -14.28
CA ILE A 69 21.20 15.19 -13.97
C ILE A 69 22.32 16.24 -14.09
N ILE A 70 23.52 15.96 -13.56
CA ILE A 70 24.69 16.84 -13.73
C ILE A 70 25.00 17.01 -15.22
N LEU A 71 25.00 15.92 -15.98
CA LEU A 71 25.28 15.93 -17.42
C LEU A 71 24.21 16.71 -18.20
N LEU A 72 22.93 16.53 -17.84
CA LEU A 72 21.80 17.26 -18.42
C LEU A 72 21.87 18.75 -18.09
N GLY A 73 22.18 19.11 -16.83
CA GLY A 73 22.39 20.48 -16.40
C GLY A 73 23.55 21.14 -17.14
N LEU A 74 24.67 20.43 -17.30
CA LEU A 74 25.81 20.88 -18.09
C LEU A 74 25.44 21.08 -19.57
N LEU A 75 24.69 20.15 -20.16
CA LEU A 75 24.22 20.25 -21.54
C LEU A 75 23.33 21.48 -21.73
N VAL A 76 22.34 21.68 -20.85
CA VAL A 76 21.47 22.86 -20.85
C VAL A 76 22.30 24.13 -20.71
N PHE A 77 23.29 24.14 -19.81
CA PHE A 77 24.21 25.27 -19.65
C PHE A 77 24.97 25.60 -20.93
N LEU A 78 25.56 24.59 -21.59
CA LEU A 78 26.30 24.77 -22.85
C LEU A 78 25.38 25.26 -23.97
N VAL A 79 24.19 24.69 -24.11
CA VAL A 79 23.20 25.06 -25.13
C VAL A 79 22.74 26.50 -24.93
N VAL A 80 22.33 26.86 -23.71
CA VAL A 80 21.87 28.23 -23.39
C VAL A 80 22.99 29.25 -23.61
N ARG A 81 24.20 28.96 -23.12
CA ARG A 81 25.37 29.81 -23.35
C ARG A 81 25.62 30.05 -24.84
N ASN A 82 25.58 28.99 -25.65
CA ASN A 82 25.83 29.09 -27.09
C ASN A 82 24.69 29.82 -27.82
N LEU A 83 23.43 29.59 -27.44
CA LEU A 83 22.26 30.31 -27.96
C LEU A 83 22.34 31.81 -27.65
N VAL A 84 22.71 32.17 -26.42
CA VAL A 84 22.84 33.58 -26.01
C VAL A 84 23.95 34.26 -26.79
N LYS A 85 25.12 33.62 -26.90
CA LYS A 85 26.22 34.12 -27.74
C LYS A 85 25.75 34.37 -29.17
N LEU A 86 25.06 33.39 -29.76
CA LEU A 86 24.52 33.48 -31.12
C LEU A 86 23.53 34.64 -31.27
N VAL A 87 22.57 34.80 -30.35
CA VAL A 87 21.55 35.86 -30.38
C VAL A 87 22.17 37.26 -30.19
N VAL A 88 23.17 37.38 -29.31
CA VAL A 88 23.89 38.64 -29.07
C VAL A 88 24.76 39.02 -30.27
N GLU A 89 25.47 38.06 -30.89
CA GLU A 89 26.28 38.30 -32.09
C GLU A 89 25.41 38.57 -33.34
N HIS A 90 24.20 38.00 -33.42
CA HIS A 90 23.26 38.25 -34.52
C HIS A 90 22.84 39.73 -34.63
N LYS A 91 22.79 40.45 -33.49
CA LYS A 91 22.46 41.88 -33.47
C LYS A 91 23.51 42.79 -34.12
N ARG A 92 24.74 42.31 -34.38
CA ARG A 92 25.85 43.14 -34.88
C ARG A 92 26.24 42.94 -36.35
N ARG A 93 25.42 42.28 -37.18
CA ARG A 93 25.68 42.12 -38.64
C ARG A 93 27.09 41.61 -38.99
N MET A 94 27.65 40.69 -38.21
CA MET A 94 28.89 40.01 -38.61
C MET A 94 28.58 38.98 -39.72
N LEU A 95 29.27 39.10 -40.85
CA LEU A 95 29.19 38.22 -42.02
C LEU A 95 29.48 36.77 -41.58
N GLY A 96 28.44 35.94 -41.45
CA GLY A 96 28.55 34.52 -41.04
C GLY A 96 27.50 34.04 -40.01
N SER A 97 26.97 34.94 -39.18
CA SER A 97 25.99 34.59 -38.12
C SER A 97 24.69 33.99 -38.65
N ARG A 98 24.25 34.40 -39.85
CA ARG A 98 23.06 33.84 -40.52
C ARG A 98 23.25 32.39 -40.97
N LEU A 99 24.45 32.01 -41.42
CA LEU A 99 24.75 30.63 -41.79
C LEU A 99 24.80 29.73 -40.57
N GLN A 100 25.45 30.19 -39.50
CA GLN A 100 25.53 29.47 -38.23
C GLN A 100 24.15 29.25 -37.60
N ALA A 101 23.29 30.28 -37.57
CA ALA A 101 21.92 30.13 -37.07
C ALA A 101 21.09 29.16 -37.91
N ARG A 102 21.23 29.18 -39.25
CA ARG A 102 20.49 28.27 -40.14
C ARG A 102 20.93 26.81 -39.98
N LEU A 103 22.23 26.57 -39.78
CA LEU A 103 22.79 25.26 -39.47
C LEU A 103 22.31 24.73 -38.11
N VAL A 104 22.32 25.57 -37.07
CA VAL A 104 21.81 25.20 -35.73
C VAL A 104 20.32 24.88 -35.80
N LEU A 105 19.52 25.70 -36.50
CA LEU A 105 18.09 25.46 -36.65
C LEU A 105 17.80 24.14 -37.41
N ALA A 106 18.54 23.87 -38.48
CA ALA A 106 18.42 22.62 -39.24
C ALA A 106 18.80 21.40 -38.38
N PHE A 107 19.87 21.50 -37.58
CA PHE A 107 20.29 20.46 -36.66
C PHE A 107 19.24 20.21 -35.57
N VAL A 108 18.71 21.26 -34.95
CA VAL A 108 17.65 21.16 -33.94
C VAL A 108 16.41 20.52 -34.55
N ALA A 109 15.96 20.95 -35.72
CA ALA A 109 14.79 20.37 -36.38
C ALA A 109 15.00 18.88 -36.70
N MET A 110 16.20 18.50 -37.17
CA MET A 110 16.54 17.11 -37.49
C MET A 110 16.54 16.21 -36.25
N VAL A 111 17.00 16.70 -35.10
CA VAL A 111 17.02 15.94 -33.84
C VAL A 111 15.63 15.91 -33.18
N LEU A 112 14.87 16.99 -33.27
CA LEU A 112 13.60 17.14 -32.55
C LEU A 112 12.51 16.21 -33.12
N VAL A 113 12.49 15.99 -34.44
CA VAL A 113 11.52 15.08 -35.10
C VAL A 113 11.57 13.65 -34.53
N PRO A 114 12.71 12.92 -34.55
CA PRO A 114 12.78 11.58 -34.00
C PRO A 114 12.61 11.55 -32.48
N SER A 115 13.05 12.59 -31.75
CA SER A 115 12.86 12.67 -30.30
C SER A 115 11.38 12.77 -29.90
N VAL A 116 10.61 13.62 -30.58
CA VAL A 116 9.16 13.76 -30.31
C VAL A 116 8.42 12.47 -30.67
N LEU A 117 8.79 11.83 -31.79
CA LEU A 117 8.20 10.55 -32.19
C LEU A 117 8.47 9.45 -31.14
N LEU A 118 9.73 9.33 -30.68
CA LEU A 118 10.10 8.42 -29.59
C LEU A 118 9.33 8.72 -28.31
N PHE A 119 9.20 10.01 -27.94
CA PHE A 119 8.45 10.41 -26.75
C PHE A 119 6.97 10.00 -26.83
N MET A 120 6.32 10.20 -27.98
CA MET A 120 4.93 9.79 -28.19
C MET A 120 4.76 8.26 -28.10
N ILE A 121 5.65 7.51 -28.76
CA ILE A 121 5.60 6.04 -28.74
C ILE A 121 5.86 5.52 -27.32
N ALA A 122 6.91 6.02 -26.66
CA ALA A 122 7.27 5.61 -25.31
C ALA A 122 6.16 5.94 -24.31
N GLY A 123 5.59 7.16 -24.35
CA GLY A 123 4.47 7.55 -23.50
C GLY A 123 3.23 6.69 -23.73
N GLY A 124 2.93 6.38 -25.00
CA GLY A 124 1.82 5.49 -25.36
C GLY A 124 2.04 4.05 -24.89
N LEU A 125 3.25 3.51 -25.07
CA LEU A 125 3.62 2.19 -24.56
C LEU A 125 3.52 2.14 -23.04
N LEU A 126 4.07 3.15 -22.36
CA LEU A 126 4.08 3.26 -20.91
C LEU A 126 2.66 3.24 -20.37
N ARG A 127 1.78 4.10 -20.89
CA ARG A 127 0.37 4.14 -20.51
C ARG A 127 -0.33 2.79 -20.70
N ARG A 128 -0.20 2.17 -21.88
CA ARG A 128 -0.80 0.84 -22.16
C ARG A 128 -0.21 -0.29 -21.31
N SER A 129 1.03 -0.13 -20.85
CA SER A 129 1.69 -1.12 -19.99
C SER A 129 1.21 -0.98 -18.55
N PHE A 130 1.06 0.26 -18.06
CA PHE A 130 0.43 0.56 -16.78
C PHE A 130 -1.00 0.02 -16.72
N ASP A 131 -1.84 0.37 -17.71
CA ASP A 131 -3.24 -0.06 -17.74
C ASP A 131 -3.36 -1.60 -17.70
N ARG A 132 -2.55 -2.32 -18.50
CA ARG A 132 -2.62 -3.80 -18.57
C ARG A 132 -2.04 -4.53 -17.36
N TRP A 133 -0.96 -4.00 -16.77
CA TRP A 133 -0.28 -4.66 -15.65
C TRP A 133 -0.99 -4.41 -14.33
N PHE A 134 -1.58 -3.23 -14.13
CA PHE A 134 -2.30 -2.90 -12.90
C PHE A 134 -3.71 -3.49 -12.87
N ASP A 135 -4.49 -3.36 -13.95
CA ASP A 135 -5.91 -3.71 -13.90
C ASP A 135 -6.11 -5.22 -13.68
N SER A 136 -5.58 -6.07 -14.57
CA SER A 136 -5.87 -7.51 -14.49
C SER A 136 -5.23 -8.21 -13.30
N LYS A 137 -4.01 -7.82 -12.90
CA LYS A 137 -3.29 -8.51 -11.82
C LYS A 137 -3.76 -8.07 -10.44
N VAL A 138 -4.02 -6.78 -10.25
CA VAL A 138 -4.50 -6.26 -8.96
C VAL A 138 -5.94 -6.68 -8.73
N GLU A 139 -6.79 -6.61 -9.75
CA GLU A 139 -8.18 -7.04 -9.65
C GLU A 139 -8.28 -8.54 -9.35
N SER A 140 -7.54 -9.39 -10.09
CA SER A 140 -7.53 -10.84 -9.84
C SER A 140 -6.98 -11.19 -8.47
N ALA A 141 -5.92 -10.51 -8.01
CA ALA A 141 -5.36 -10.72 -6.68
C ALA A 141 -6.32 -10.28 -5.56
N LEU A 142 -7.05 -9.19 -5.77
CA LEU A 142 -8.06 -8.69 -4.84
C LEU A 142 -9.25 -9.66 -4.76
N GLN A 143 -9.76 -10.10 -5.92
CA GLN A 143 -10.84 -11.07 -5.99
C GLN A 143 -10.46 -12.42 -5.37
N GLY A 144 -9.25 -12.92 -5.66
CA GLY A 144 -8.72 -14.14 -5.04
C GLY A 144 -8.54 -14.00 -3.52
N SER A 145 -8.10 -12.82 -3.04
CA SER A 145 -7.99 -12.56 -1.60
C SER A 145 -9.36 -12.54 -0.91
N LEU A 146 -10.38 -11.98 -1.56
CA LEU A 146 -11.75 -11.96 -1.06
C LEU A 146 -12.34 -13.38 -1.01
N GLU A 147 -12.15 -14.17 -2.05
CA GLU A 147 -12.59 -15.58 -2.10
C GLU A 147 -11.94 -16.42 -1.00
N ILE A 148 -10.63 -16.25 -0.77
CA ILE A 148 -9.91 -16.91 0.33
C ILE A 148 -10.50 -16.48 1.68
N GLY A 149 -10.75 -15.18 1.87
CA GLY A 149 -11.40 -14.65 3.06
C GLY A 149 -12.76 -15.33 3.29
N GLN A 150 -13.66 -15.25 2.33
CA GLN A 150 -15.00 -15.85 2.42
C GLN A 150 -14.95 -17.36 2.69
N THR A 151 -14.06 -18.07 2.00
CA THR A 151 -13.87 -19.52 2.20
C THR A 151 -13.36 -19.83 3.60
N TYR A 152 -12.45 -19.01 4.14
CA TYR A 152 -11.98 -19.14 5.51
C TYR A 152 -13.13 -18.96 6.51
N TYR A 153 -13.95 -17.91 6.36
CA TYR A 153 -15.11 -17.69 7.23
C TYR A 153 -16.11 -18.85 7.17
N GLN A 154 -16.42 -19.34 5.96
CA GLN A 154 -17.35 -20.46 5.79
C GLN A 154 -16.79 -21.75 6.41
N ASN A 155 -15.51 -22.05 6.21
CA ASN A 155 -14.86 -23.23 6.80
C ASN A 155 -14.76 -23.11 8.32
N SER A 156 -14.42 -21.96 8.86
CA SER A 156 -14.41 -21.72 10.31
C SER A 156 -15.81 -21.87 10.92
N ALA A 157 -16.87 -21.40 10.25
CA ALA A 157 -18.26 -21.61 10.68
C ALA A 157 -18.66 -23.10 10.65
N ASN A 158 -18.30 -23.81 9.57
CA ASN A 158 -18.55 -25.24 9.45
C ASN A 158 -17.79 -26.03 10.52
N ASN A 159 -16.53 -25.67 10.80
CA ASN A 159 -15.72 -26.30 11.83
C ASN A 159 -16.30 -26.04 13.24
N ALA A 160 -16.73 -24.81 13.53
CA ALA A 160 -17.36 -24.49 14.80
C ALA A 160 -18.62 -25.36 15.03
N LEU A 161 -19.49 -25.50 14.02
CA LEU A 161 -20.64 -26.40 14.09
C LEU A 161 -20.24 -27.87 14.21
N PHE A 162 -19.24 -28.31 13.44
CA PHE A 162 -18.77 -29.69 13.47
C PHE A 162 -18.28 -30.08 14.86
N TYR A 163 -17.41 -29.28 15.49
CA TYR A 163 -16.90 -29.55 16.83
C TYR A 163 -17.99 -29.41 17.89
N ALA A 164 -18.88 -28.41 17.78
CA ALA A 164 -20.03 -28.29 18.67
C ALA A 164 -20.95 -29.53 18.58
N ARG A 165 -21.19 -30.05 17.37
CA ARG A 165 -21.98 -31.27 17.16
C ARG A 165 -21.30 -32.50 17.76
N GLN A 166 -20.00 -32.66 17.57
CA GLN A 166 -19.25 -33.77 18.16
C GLN A 166 -19.30 -33.73 19.70
N LEU A 167 -19.14 -32.54 20.29
CA LEU A 167 -19.27 -32.35 21.73
C LEU A 167 -20.69 -32.66 22.20
N SER A 168 -21.72 -32.11 21.56
CA SER A 168 -23.11 -32.37 21.90
C SER A 168 -23.45 -33.86 21.86
N GLN A 169 -23.08 -34.56 20.77
CA GLN A 169 -23.34 -35.99 20.60
C GLN A 169 -22.66 -36.81 21.70
N ARG A 170 -21.40 -36.49 22.03
CA ARG A 170 -20.66 -37.23 23.05
C ARG A 170 -21.19 -36.96 24.46
N ILE A 171 -21.50 -35.70 24.78
CA ILE A 171 -22.14 -35.32 26.04
C ILE A 171 -23.49 -36.01 26.21
N THR A 172 -24.29 -36.07 25.14
CA THR A 172 -25.61 -36.73 25.10
C THR A 172 -25.47 -38.25 25.29
N ALA A 173 -24.57 -38.89 24.56
CA ALA A 173 -24.38 -40.35 24.62
C ALA A 173 -23.88 -40.82 25.99
N GLU A 174 -22.94 -40.08 26.57
CA GLU A 174 -22.34 -40.39 27.87
C GLU A 174 -23.18 -39.87 29.06
N GLY A 175 -24.21 -39.05 28.80
CA GLY A 175 -25.07 -38.46 29.83
C GLY A 175 -24.31 -37.52 30.77
N LEU A 176 -23.28 -36.84 30.28
CA LEU A 176 -22.38 -36.02 31.10
C LEU A 176 -23.03 -34.72 31.59
N ALA A 177 -24.05 -34.23 30.89
CA ALA A 177 -24.81 -33.03 31.27
C ALA A 177 -25.82 -33.26 32.39
N GLU A 178 -26.03 -34.50 32.82
CA GLU A 178 -26.94 -34.85 33.92
C GLU A 178 -26.20 -34.82 35.28
N GLN A 179 -26.86 -34.32 36.33
CA GLN A 179 -26.27 -34.36 37.67
C GLN A 179 -26.18 -35.81 38.18
N PRO A 180 -25.07 -36.21 38.86
CA PRO A 180 -24.02 -35.38 39.48
C PRO A 180 -22.71 -35.24 38.66
N ARG A 181 -22.67 -35.54 37.36
CA ARG A 181 -21.42 -35.68 36.58
C ARG A 181 -20.79 -34.35 36.11
N LEU A 182 -21.21 -33.21 36.65
CA LEU A 182 -20.75 -31.88 36.20
C LEU A 182 -19.23 -31.69 36.31
N THR A 183 -18.59 -32.27 37.33
CA THR A 183 -17.12 -32.22 37.49
C THR A 183 -16.40 -33.00 36.38
N GLU A 184 -16.95 -34.14 35.96
CA GLU A 184 -16.41 -34.94 34.85
C GLU A 184 -16.62 -34.22 33.52
N LEU A 185 -17.79 -33.62 33.32
CA LEU A 185 -18.11 -32.81 32.16
C LEU A 185 -17.14 -31.64 32.00
N LYS A 186 -16.85 -30.90 33.07
CA LYS A 186 -15.89 -29.79 33.02
C LYS A 186 -14.51 -30.26 32.55
N LYS A 187 -13.99 -31.35 33.11
CA LYS A 187 -12.70 -31.94 32.70
C LYS A 187 -12.73 -32.40 31.24
N PHE A 188 -13.82 -33.03 30.80
CA PHE A 188 -14.01 -33.45 29.41
C PHE A 188 -13.98 -32.26 28.44
N VAL A 189 -14.73 -31.19 28.77
CA VAL A 189 -14.80 -29.98 27.95
C VAL A 189 -13.44 -29.28 27.88
N GLU A 190 -12.71 -29.14 29.00
CA GLU A 190 -11.35 -28.57 29.02
C GLU A 190 -10.33 -29.42 28.25
N ALA A 191 -10.46 -30.75 28.28
CA ALA A 191 -9.61 -31.64 27.50
C ALA A 191 -9.89 -31.47 26.00
N LYS A 192 -11.18 -31.48 25.60
CA LYS A 192 -11.58 -31.37 24.19
C LYS A 192 -11.36 -29.99 23.60
N GLN A 193 -11.55 -28.93 24.39
CA GLN A 193 -11.23 -27.57 23.98
C GLN A 193 -9.75 -27.46 23.56
N ARG A 194 -8.84 -28.05 24.35
CA ARG A 194 -7.40 -28.10 24.03
C ARG A 194 -7.07 -29.02 22.86
N GLU A 195 -7.66 -30.22 22.84
CA GLU A 195 -7.45 -31.21 21.75
C GLU A 195 -7.85 -30.66 20.39
N TYR A 196 -8.96 -29.93 20.32
CA TYR A 196 -9.46 -29.31 19.09
C TYR A 196 -8.90 -27.91 18.84
N ASN A 197 -8.03 -27.41 19.72
CA ASN A 197 -7.46 -26.07 19.68
C ASN A 197 -8.52 -24.95 19.50
N LEU A 198 -9.66 -25.10 20.17
CA LEU A 198 -10.77 -24.16 20.11
C LEU A 198 -10.46 -22.94 20.97
N GLY A 199 -11.12 -21.80 20.73
CA GLY A 199 -10.94 -20.60 21.55
C GLY A 199 -11.62 -20.75 22.90
N THR A 200 -12.95 -20.80 22.90
CA THR A 200 -13.77 -20.99 24.09
C THR A 200 -14.81 -22.08 23.81
N VAL A 201 -15.08 -22.92 24.80
CA VAL A 201 -16.22 -23.83 24.79
C VAL A 201 -17.09 -23.52 26.00
N GLU A 202 -18.33 -23.13 25.75
CA GLU A 202 -19.31 -22.75 26.78
C GLU A 202 -20.51 -23.67 26.68
N LEU A 203 -21.00 -24.16 27.83
CA LEU A 203 -22.24 -24.91 27.92
C LEU A 203 -23.25 -24.08 28.69
N PHE A 204 -24.40 -23.87 28.05
CA PHE A 204 -25.50 -23.08 28.58
C PHE A 204 -26.65 -23.99 29.00
N SER A 205 -27.21 -23.74 30.18
CA SER A 205 -28.43 -24.40 30.64
C SER A 205 -29.66 -23.81 29.93
N PRO A 206 -30.86 -24.42 30.08
CA PRO A 206 -32.05 -23.96 29.37
C PRO A 206 -32.52 -22.56 29.75
N ASP A 207 -32.09 -22.06 30.91
CA ASP A 207 -32.27 -20.68 31.40
C ASP A 207 -31.27 -19.68 30.78
N GLY A 208 -30.37 -20.15 29.92
CA GLY A 208 -29.37 -19.34 29.24
C GLY A 208 -28.14 -19.01 30.08
N GLN A 209 -28.01 -19.56 31.29
CA GLN A 209 -26.82 -19.35 32.12
C GLN A 209 -25.70 -20.33 31.75
N PRO A 210 -24.44 -19.89 31.69
CA PRO A 210 -23.32 -20.80 31.46
C PRO A 210 -23.05 -21.62 32.73
N PHE A 211 -23.01 -22.95 32.61
CA PHE A 211 -22.70 -23.85 33.72
C PHE A 211 -21.33 -24.54 33.58
N VAL A 212 -20.76 -24.58 32.37
CA VAL A 212 -19.36 -24.96 32.11
C VAL A 212 -18.76 -24.00 31.10
N VAL A 213 -17.56 -23.49 31.41
CA VAL A 213 -16.78 -22.64 30.51
C VAL A 213 -15.35 -23.13 30.51
N ALA A 214 -14.81 -23.43 29.33
CA ALA A 214 -13.41 -23.77 29.12
C ALA A 214 -12.79 -22.77 28.14
N PHE A 215 -11.70 -22.12 28.58
CA PHE A 215 -11.03 -21.06 27.84
C PHE A 215 -9.61 -21.44 27.46
N ASN A 216 -9.24 -21.22 26.20
CA ASN A 216 -7.85 -21.35 25.76
C ASN A 216 -7.05 -20.08 26.06
N GLN A 217 -6.07 -20.15 26.95
CA GLN A 217 -5.19 -19.00 27.21
C GLN A 217 -4.33 -18.59 26.00
N GLN A 218 -4.18 -19.47 25.01
CA GLN A 218 -3.37 -19.21 23.81
C GLN A 218 -4.17 -18.58 22.66
N VAL A 219 -5.51 -18.58 22.75
CA VAL A 219 -6.37 -18.03 21.70
C VAL A 219 -7.16 -16.86 22.31
N PRO A 220 -7.01 -15.63 21.79
CA PRO A 220 -7.74 -14.48 22.30
C PRO A 220 -9.23 -14.63 21.94
N THR A 221 -9.94 -15.29 22.82
CA THR A 221 -11.41 -15.33 22.92
C THR A 221 -11.76 -14.91 24.36
N GLY A 222 -13.02 -14.89 24.78
CA GLY A 222 -13.36 -14.51 26.16
C GLY A 222 -14.47 -13.46 26.29
N VAL A 223 -15.31 -13.31 25.28
CA VAL A 223 -16.59 -12.61 25.43
C VAL A 223 -17.67 -13.64 25.71
N THR A 224 -17.99 -13.82 26.99
CA THR A 224 -19.15 -14.59 27.41
C THR A 224 -20.41 -14.05 26.73
N ILE A 225 -21.20 -14.96 26.16
CA ILE A 225 -22.44 -14.58 25.48
C ILE A 225 -23.41 -14.00 26.50
N LYS A 226 -24.10 -12.92 26.15
CA LYS A 226 -25.27 -12.52 26.94
C LYS A 226 -26.33 -13.63 26.86
N PRO A 227 -26.81 -14.15 28.00
CA PRO A 227 -27.84 -15.21 28.07
C PRO A 227 -29.05 -14.97 27.14
N GLU A 228 -29.40 -13.71 26.90
CA GLU A 228 -30.60 -13.30 26.15
C GLU A 228 -30.41 -13.17 24.63
N SER A 229 -29.27 -13.61 24.08
CA SER A 229 -29.01 -13.43 22.65
C SER A 229 -29.97 -14.25 21.76
N GLU A 230 -30.40 -13.69 20.63
CA GLU A 230 -31.20 -14.41 19.61
C GLU A 230 -30.53 -15.74 19.18
N PHE A 231 -29.20 -15.73 19.12
CA PHE A 231 -28.38 -16.90 18.85
C PHE A 231 -28.68 -18.05 19.84
N LEU A 232 -28.61 -17.78 21.15
CA LEU A 232 -28.85 -18.80 22.17
C LEU A 232 -30.30 -19.27 22.17
N ASN A 233 -31.25 -18.34 22.00
CA ASN A 233 -32.68 -18.66 21.89
C ASN A 233 -32.99 -19.60 20.73
N ARG A 234 -32.34 -19.41 19.57
CA ARG A 234 -32.49 -20.31 18.43
C ARG A 234 -31.85 -21.67 18.68
N ALA A 235 -30.66 -21.70 19.29
CA ALA A 235 -30.00 -22.93 19.67
C ALA A 235 -30.82 -23.76 20.67
N LEU A 236 -31.38 -23.11 21.68
CA LEU A 236 -32.25 -23.72 22.69
C LEU A 236 -33.59 -24.23 22.14
N ARG A 237 -33.98 -23.83 20.92
CA ARG A 237 -35.12 -24.40 20.20
C ARG A 237 -34.76 -25.64 19.37
N GLY A 238 -33.52 -26.12 19.48
CA GLY A 238 -33.04 -27.31 18.77
C GLY A 238 -32.38 -27.01 17.42
N LEU A 239 -32.15 -25.74 17.08
CA LEU A 239 -31.52 -25.35 15.81
C LEU A 239 -30.00 -25.29 15.96
N GLU A 240 -29.27 -25.77 14.95
CA GLU A 240 -27.85 -25.45 14.84
C GLU A 240 -27.69 -24.03 14.28
N VAL A 241 -26.88 -23.21 14.93
CA VAL A 241 -26.72 -21.80 14.58
C VAL A 241 -25.27 -21.38 14.55
N THR A 242 -24.93 -20.49 13.63
CA THR A 242 -23.64 -19.81 13.60
C THR A 242 -23.81 -18.31 13.73
N ARG A 243 -22.83 -17.64 14.32
CA ARG A 243 -22.78 -16.18 14.38
C ARG A 243 -21.34 -15.69 14.37
N THR A 244 -21.09 -14.67 13.56
CA THR A 244 -19.82 -13.94 13.56
C THR A 244 -19.98 -12.64 14.37
N GLN A 245 -19.00 -12.33 15.20
CA GLN A 245 -18.95 -11.10 15.98
C GLN A 245 -17.52 -10.56 16.04
N ALA A 246 -17.36 -9.24 15.93
CA ALA A 246 -16.07 -8.59 16.11
C ALA A 246 -15.55 -8.79 17.55
N PHE A 247 -14.27 -9.12 17.68
CA PHE A 247 -13.60 -9.30 18.96
C PHE A 247 -12.18 -8.72 18.94
N GLY A 248 -12.01 -7.59 19.66
CA GLY A 248 -10.74 -6.88 19.71
C GLY A 248 -10.31 -6.44 18.30
N ASP A 249 -9.23 -7.04 17.81
CA ASP A 249 -8.63 -6.75 16.50
C ASP A 249 -9.04 -7.75 15.40
N GLY A 250 -9.74 -8.84 15.75
CA GLY A 250 -10.20 -9.89 14.85
C GLY A 250 -11.70 -10.14 14.96
N ASP A 251 -12.15 -11.28 14.46
CA ASP A 251 -13.53 -11.75 14.59
C ASP A 251 -13.58 -13.08 15.33
N VAL A 252 -14.72 -13.40 15.94
CA VAL A 252 -15.02 -14.70 16.52
C VAL A 252 -16.25 -15.26 15.84
N ILE A 253 -16.12 -16.47 15.32
CA ILE A 253 -17.23 -17.25 14.76
C ILE A 253 -17.66 -18.27 15.81
N ARG A 254 -18.95 -18.26 16.13
CA ARG A 254 -19.54 -19.13 17.15
C ARG A 254 -20.43 -20.16 16.49
N GLY A 255 -20.34 -21.41 16.91
CA GLY A 255 -21.24 -22.49 16.55
C GLY A 255 -22.00 -22.97 17.77
N GLY A 256 -23.34 -22.93 17.72
CA GLY A 256 -24.22 -23.35 18.80
C GLY A 256 -25.02 -24.58 18.41
N VAL A 257 -24.94 -25.64 19.23
CA VAL A 257 -25.65 -26.90 18.99
C VAL A 257 -26.36 -27.34 20.29
N PRO A 258 -27.65 -27.73 20.23
CA PRO A 258 -28.39 -28.22 21.40
C PRO A 258 -27.77 -29.52 21.96
N ILE A 259 -27.78 -29.66 23.28
CA ILE A 259 -27.44 -30.88 24.01
C ILE A 259 -28.75 -31.54 24.41
N TYR A 260 -28.87 -32.84 24.16
CA TYR A 260 -30.08 -33.60 24.47
C TYR A 260 -29.86 -34.52 25.67
N ALA A 261 -30.92 -34.76 26.42
CA ALA A 261 -31.03 -35.89 27.33
C ALA A 261 -31.33 -37.17 26.53
N ARG A 262 -31.22 -38.32 27.20
CA ARG A 262 -31.59 -39.63 26.61
C ARG A 262 -33.06 -39.69 26.17
N ASP A 263 -33.94 -38.91 26.79
CA ASP A 263 -35.36 -38.75 26.46
C ASP A 263 -35.63 -37.76 25.31
N ARG A 264 -34.59 -37.26 24.63
CA ARG A 264 -34.61 -36.22 23.57
C ARG A 264 -35.06 -34.83 24.03
N ARG A 265 -35.11 -34.56 25.32
CA ARG A 265 -35.38 -33.22 25.84
C ARG A 265 -34.09 -32.39 25.79
N ILE A 266 -34.20 -31.09 25.51
CA ILE A 266 -33.03 -30.20 25.45
C ILE A 266 -32.56 -29.90 26.87
N LEU A 267 -31.34 -30.30 27.19
CA LEU A 267 -30.69 -30.03 28.48
C LEU A 267 -29.88 -28.74 28.48
N GLY A 268 -29.58 -28.21 27.30
CA GLY A 268 -28.76 -27.01 27.15
C GLY A 268 -28.23 -26.85 25.73
N VAL A 269 -27.23 -26.00 25.58
CA VAL A 269 -26.55 -25.75 24.30
C VAL A 269 -25.04 -25.77 24.54
N VAL A 270 -24.30 -26.44 23.67
CA VAL A 270 -22.85 -26.29 23.57
C VAL A 270 -22.55 -25.20 22.54
N VAL A 271 -21.72 -24.25 22.93
CA VAL A 271 -21.22 -23.18 22.08
C VAL A 271 -19.72 -23.30 21.97
N VAL A 272 -19.24 -23.27 20.73
CA VAL A 272 -17.81 -23.33 20.39
C VAL A 272 -17.42 -22.06 19.65
N ASP A 273 -16.36 -21.42 20.12
CA ASP A 273 -15.79 -20.23 19.54
C ASP A 273 -14.54 -20.54 18.72
N TYR A 274 -14.51 -20.01 17.50
CA TYR A 274 -13.38 -20.06 16.58
C TYR A 274 -12.88 -18.64 16.31
N TYR A 275 -11.62 -18.35 16.61
CA TYR A 275 -11.04 -17.03 16.40
C TYR A 275 -10.54 -16.87 14.96
N VAL A 276 -10.91 -15.76 14.34
CA VAL A 276 -10.46 -15.32 13.02
C VAL A 276 -9.52 -14.13 13.22
N PRO A 277 -8.22 -14.30 12.95
CA PRO A 277 -7.24 -13.23 13.12
C PRO A 277 -7.52 -12.01 12.22
N LYS A 278 -7.07 -10.83 12.68
CA LYS A 278 -7.11 -9.56 11.94
C LYS A 278 -6.63 -9.63 10.49
N SER A 279 -5.61 -10.46 10.23
CA SER A 279 -5.02 -10.64 8.91
C SER A 279 -6.02 -11.19 7.90
N ILE A 280 -7.05 -11.88 8.35
CA ILE A 280 -8.14 -12.42 7.54
C ILE A 280 -9.38 -11.50 7.63
N SER A 281 -9.70 -10.97 8.81
CA SER A 281 -10.94 -10.21 9.00
C SER A 281 -11.00 -8.88 8.25
N LYS A 282 -9.89 -8.15 8.20
CA LYS A 282 -9.81 -6.88 7.45
C LYS A 282 -9.73 -7.05 5.93
N ARG A 283 -9.56 -8.28 5.44
CA ARG A 283 -9.47 -8.58 4.00
C ARG A 283 -10.80 -9.03 3.39
N ALA A 284 -11.80 -9.32 4.22
CA ALA A 284 -13.10 -9.82 3.80
C ALA A 284 -14.20 -8.74 3.73
N ILE A 285 -13.88 -7.49 4.07
CA ILE A 285 -14.79 -6.32 4.07
C ILE A 285 -14.40 -5.37 2.94
#